data_AF-A0A0C5VT94-F1
#
_entry.id   AF-A0A0C5VT94-F1
#
_cell.length_a   1.000
_cell.length_b   1.000
_cell.length_c   1.000
_cell.angle_alpha   90.00
_cell.angle_beta   90.00
_cell.angle_gamma   90.00
#
_symmetry.space_group_name_H-M   'P 1'
#
loop_
_entity.id
_entity.type
_entity.pdbx_description
1 polymer ?
#
loop_
_entity_poly.entity_id
_entity_poly.type
_entity_poly.pdbx_seq_one_letter_code
_entity_poly.pdbx_strand_id
1 'polypeptide(L)'
;MVSRQIGLGVRSDYVVHHLQCEQQETDEYLITRTPANPCFYFGNTLALKVPLASKTMAEWQTLFCECFATMPEVRLQTFIWVPNNDTDADQVRSFQ
;
A
#
# COMPACT_ATOMS: atom_id res chain seq x y z
N MET A 1 14.64 -1.52 14.71
CA MET A 1 13.68 -0.89 13.78
C MET A 1 12.53 -1.86 13.64
N VAL A 2 11.32 -1.51 14.08
CA VAL A 2 10.14 -2.39 13.94
C VAL A 2 9.65 -2.26 12.49
N SER A 3 9.74 -3.34 11.71
CA SER A 3 9.21 -3.34 10.35
C SER A 3 7.70 -3.09 10.40
N ARG A 4 7.24 -2.07 9.67
CA ARG A 4 5.80 -1.79 9.60
C ARG A 4 5.14 -2.76 8.65
N GLN A 5 4.15 -3.49 9.15
CA GLN A 5 3.36 -4.40 8.33
C GLN A 5 2.16 -3.67 7.72
N ILE A 6 1.77 -4.09 6.50
CA ILE A 6 0.47 -3.75 5.93
C ILE A 6 -0.67 -4.20 6.87
N GLY A 7 -1.78 -3.46 6.85
CA GLY A 7 -2.93 -3.74 7.70
C GLY A 7 -3.53 -5.14 7.50
N LEU A 8 -4.22 -5.65 8.52
CA LEU A 8 -4.78 -7.01 8.52
C LEU A 8 -5.70 -7.30 7.31
N GLY A 9 -6.53 -6.34 6.89
CA GLY A 9 -7.43 -6.52 5.74
C GLY A 9 -6.68 -6.85 4.44
N VAL A 10 -5.59 -6.12 4.18
CA VAL A 10 -4.77 -6.34 2.99
C VAL A 10 -4.07 -7.70 3.07
N ARG A 11 -3.61 -8.09 4.26
CA ARG A 11 -3.00 -9.42 4.47
C ARG A 11 -3.99 -10.55 4.23
N SER A 12 -5.24 -10.41 4.69
CA SER A 12 -6.27 -11.43 4.46
C SER A 12 -6.59 -11.58 2.98
N ASP A 13 -6.58 -10.52 2.18
CA ASP A 13 -6.82 -10.61 0.74
C ASP A 13 -5.80 -11.52 0.06
N TYR A 14 -4.51 -11.39 0.38
CA TYR A 14 -3.47 -12.28 -0.17
C TYR A 14 -3.69 -13.75 0.21
N VAL A 15 -4.13 -14.02 1.44
CA VAL A 15 -4.42 -15.38 1.91
C VAL A 15 -5.62 -15.98 1.16
N VAL A 16 -6.73 -15.23 1.08
CA VAL A 16 -7.96 -15.68 0.43
C VAL A 16 -7.75 -15.91 -1.07
N HIS A 17 -6.95 -15.07 -1.72
CA HIS A 17 -6.65 -15.20 -3.14
C HIS A 17 -5.46 -16.14 -3.44
N HIS A 18 -4.86 -16.76 -2.43
CA HIS A 18 -3.68 -17.62 -2.55
C HIS A 18 -2.51 -16.95 -3.30
N LEU A 19 -2.31 -15.65 -3.06
CA LEU A 19 -1.29 -14.86 -3.71
C LEU A 19 -0.08 -14.67 -2.80
N GLN A 20 1.10 -14.74 -3.39
CA GLN A 20 2.33 -14.28 -2.76
C GLN A 20 2.59 -12.84 -3.18
N CYS A 21 3.13 -12.03 -2.27
CA CYS A 21 3.53 -10.67 -2.56
C CYS A 21 5.00 -10.43 -2.25
N GLU A 22 5.59 -9.54 -3.03
CA GLU A 22 6.91 -8.98 -2.76
C GLU A 22 6.73 -7.66 -2.01
N GLN A 23 7.56 -7.44 -1.00
CA GLN A 23 7.51 -6.23 -0.19
C GLN A 23 8.86 -5.51 -0.18
N GLN A 24 8.80 -4.18 -0.31
CA GLN A 24 9.96 -3.31 -0.21
C GLN A 24 9.62 -2.10 0.64
N GLU A 25 10.31 -1.93 1.76
CA GLU A 25 10.07 -0.88 2.74
C GLU A 25 11.04 0.29 2.57
N THR A 26 10.54 1.52 2.68
CA THR A 26 11.29 2.76 2.85
C THR A 26 10.84 3.46 4.13
N ASP A 27 11.44 4.59 4.47
CA ASP A 27 10.96 5.39 5.62
C ASP A 27 9.58 6.01 5.35
N GLU A 28 9.27 6.32 4.09
CA GLU A 28 8.05 7.02 3.70
C GLU A 28 6.89 6.10 3.31
N TYR A 29 7.18 4.90 2.82
CA TYR A 29 6.17 3.99 2.31
C TYR A 29 6.65 2.53 2.29
N LEU A 30 5.70 1.62 2.08
CA LEU A 30 5.92 0.20 1.84
C LEU A 30 5.28 -0.17 0.50
N ILE A 31 6.07 -0.70 -0.42
CA ILE A 31 5.59 -1.20 -1.71
C ILE A 31 5.19 -2.66 -1.51
N THR A 32 3.99 -3.03 -1.95
CA THR A 32 3.58 -4.43 -2.08
C THR A 32 3.25 -4.71 -3.54
N ARG A 33 3.84 -5.76 -4.10
CA ARG A 33 3.69 -6.17 -5.51
C ARG A 33 3.23 -7.61 -5.60
N THR A 34 2.42 -7.93 -6.60
CA THR A 34 2.01 -9.30 -6.92
C THR A 34 2.40 -9.65 -8.36
N PRO A 35 3.67 -9.99 -8.64
CA PRO A 35 4.14 -10.22 -10.01
C PRO A 35 3.41 -11.34 -10.74
N ALA A 36 2.97 -12.38 -10.01
CA ALA A 36 2.21 -13.49 -10.57
C ALA A 36 0.77 -13.10 -10.96
N ASN A 37 0.27 -11.95 -10.51
CA ASN A 37 -1.07 -11.45 -10.84
C ASN A 37 -1.10 -9.91 -10.83
N PRO A 38 -0.51 -9.25 -11.85
CA PRO A 38 -0.35 -7.80 -11.88
C PRO A 38 -1.68 -7.04 -12.02
N CYS A 39 -2.75 -7.73 -12.45
CA CYS A 39 -4.09 -7.17 -12.55
C CYS A 39 -4.92 -7.31 -11.26
N PHE A 40 -4.39 -7.92 -10.20
CA PHE A 40 -5.11 -8.05 -8.94
C PHE A 40 -5.27 -6.68 -8.27
N TYR A 41 -6.53 -6.26 -8.09
CA TYR A 41 -6.91 -4.92 -7.64
C TYR A 41 -6.28 -4.53 -6.29
N PHE A 42 -6.19 -5.48 -5.36
CA PHE A 42 -5.63 -5.27 -4.02
C PHE A 42 -4.15 -5.72 -3.90
N GLY A 43 -3.54 -6.15 -5.01
CA GLY A 43 -2.23 -6.82 -5.03
C GLY A 43 -1.01 -5.92 -5.24
N ASN A 44 -1.23 -4.73 -5.80
CA ASN A 44 -0.18 -3.80 -6.20
C ASN A 44 -0.48 -2.46 -5.53
N THR A 45 0.21 -2.15 -4.45
CA THR A 45 -0.18 -1.06 -3.54
C THR A 45 1.02 -0.33 -2.97
N LEU A 46 0.87 0.98 -2.82
CA LEU A 46 1.77 1.85 -2.07
C LEU A 46 1.15 2.16 -0.70
N ALA A 47 1.73 1.61 0.37
CA ALA A 47 1.27 1.81 1.73
C ALA A 47 2.05 2.95 2.39
N LEU A 48 1.38 4.07 2.66
CA LEU A 48 2.00 5.31 3.11
C LEU A 48 2.28 5.27 4.62
N LYS A 49 3.51 5.61 5.01
CA LYS A 49 3.97 5.73 6.40
C LYS A 49 4.03 7.17 6.89
N VAL A 50 3.87 8.13 5.98
CA VAL A 50 3.87 9.58 6.21
C VAL A 50 2.51 10.20 5.87
N PRO A 51 2.13 11.37 6.44
CA PRO A 51 0.87 12.07 6.13
C PRO A 51 0.64 12.30 4.62
N LEU A 52 -0.61 12.25 4.15
CA LEU A 52 -0.94 12.42 2.71
C LEU A 52 -0.47 13.76 2.19
N ALA A 53 -0.62 14.78 3.02
CA ALA A 53 -0.19 16.15 2.74
C ALA A 53 1.33 16.33 2.63
N SER A 54 2.14 15.30 2.90
CA SER A 54 3.60 15.37 2.72
C SER A 54 4.03 15.44 1.26
N LYS A 55 3.15 15.04 0.32
CA LYS A 55 3.33 15.24 -1.12
C LYS A 55 2.00 15.58 -1.79
N THR A 56 2.09 16.21 -2.95
CA THR A 56 0.96 16.42 -3.84
C THR A 56 0.50 15.10 -4.47
N MET A 57 -0.74 15.10 -4.98
CA MET A 57 -1.27 13.96 -5.73
C MET A 57 -0.34 13.57 -6.90
N ALA A 58 0.15 14.53 -7.68
CA ALA A 58 1.00 14.26 -8.83
C ALA A 58 2.33 13.60 -8.45
N GLU A 59 2.91 13.99 -7.32
CA GLU A 59 4.11 13.35 -6.78
C GLU A 59 3.85 11.90 -6.35
N TRP A 60 2.71 11.64 -5.69
CA TRP A 60 2.33 10.26 -5.34
C TRP A 60 2.09 9.38 -6.57
N GLN A 61 1.45 9.92 -7.60
CA GLN A 61 1.21 9.19 -8.85
C GLN A 61 2.52 8.91 -9.60
N THR A 62 3.44 9.88 -9.62
CA THR A 62 4.76 9.71 -10.22
C THR A 62 5.53 8.61 -9.49
N LEU A 63 5.56 8.67 -8.16
CA LEU A 63 6.19 7.65 -7.33
C LEU A 63 5.58 6.26 -7.55
N PHE A 64 4.25 6.17 -7.67
CA PHE A 64 3.60 4.90 -8.00
C PHE A 64 4.09 4.36 -9.34
N CYS A 65 4.08 5.19 -10.39
CA CYS A 65 4.58 4.79 -11.71
C CYS A 65 6.03 4.30 -11.66
N GLU A 66 6.90 4.95 -10.89
CA GLU A 66 8.29 4.52 -10.69
C GLU A 66 8.37 3.17 -9.97
N CYS A 67 7.61 2.99 -8.89
CA CYS A 67 7.61 1.77 -8.10
C CYS A 67 7.13 0.53 -8.88
N PHE A 68 6.29 0.74 -9.90
CA PHE A 68 5.69 -0.31 -10.72
C PHE A 68 6.14 -0.25 -12.19
N ALA A 69 7.21 0.49 -12.51
CA ALA A 69 7.67 0.71 -13.89
C ALA A 69 8.00 -0.59 -14.64
N THR A 70 8.38 -1.65 -13.91
CA THR A 70 8.70 -2.97 -14.46
C THR A 70 7.47 -3.88 -14.62
N MET A 71 6.26 -3.41 -14.29
CA MET A 71 5.01 -4.17 -14.31
C MET A 71 3.96 -3.44 -15.16
N PRO A 72 4.10 -3.42 -16.51
CA PRO A 72 3.27 -2.62 -17.41
C PRO A 72 1.77 -2.98 -17.39
N GLU A 73 1.41 -4.15 -16.87
CA GLU A 73 0.02 -4.60 -16.71
C GLU A 73 -0.69 -3.95 -15.51
N VAL A 74 0.05 -3.34 -14.59
CA VAL A 74 -0.52 -2.60 -13.44
C VAL A 74 -1.13 -1.29 -13.95
N ARG A 75 -2.46 -1.27 -14.10
CA ARG A 75 -3.22 -0.09 -14.55
C ARG A 75 -3.90 0.68 -13.43
N LEU A 76 -4.05 0.05 -12.27
CA LEU A 76 -4.68 0.65 -11.10
C LEU A 76 -3.61 1.19 -10.16
N GLN A 77 -3.82 2.42 -9.68
CA GLN A 77 -2.98 3.01 -8.64
C GLN A 77 -3.69 2.89 -7.29
N THR A 78 -3.17 2.02 -6.43
CA THR A 78 -3.74 1.75 -5.10
C THR A 78 -2.85 2.33 -4.02
N PHE A 79 -3.44 3.16 -3.16
CA PHE A 79 -2.78 3.79 -2.02
C PHE A 79 -3.50 3.41 -0.73
N ILE A 80 -2.77 3.02 0.31
CA ILE A 80 -3.34 2.70 1.63
C ILE A 80 -2.57 3.42 2.73
N TRP A 81 -3.22 3.63 3.88
CA TRP A 81 -2.54 4.10 5.09
C TRP A 81 -2.03 2.93 5.91
N VAL A 82 -0.79 3.02 6.38
CA VAL A 82 -0.36 2.20 7.52
C VAL A 82 -0.64 3.01 8.78
N PRO A 83 -1.61 2.62 9.62
CA PRO A 83 -1.87 3.34 10.86
C PRO A 83 -0.59 3.40 11.70
N ASN A 84 -0.27 4.57 12.24
CA ASN A 84 0.70 4.63 13.34
C ASN A 84 0.06 3.88 14.51
N ASN A 85 0.77 2.92 15.11
CA ASN A 85 0.33 2.30 16.36
C ASN A 85 0.14 3.34 17.51
N ASP A 86 0.59 4.57 17.30
CA ASP A 86 0.41 5.73 18.21
C ASP A 86 -0.86 6.56 17.92
N THR A 87 -1.68 6.16 16.94
CA THR A 87 -2.95 6.84 16.67
C THR A 87 -4.04 6.14 17.48
N ASP A 88 -4.61 6.84 18.45
CA ASP A 88 -5.73 6.38 19.28
C ASP A 88 -6.78 5.67 18.43
N ALA A 89 -7.12 4.45 18.85
CA ALA A 89 -8.22 3.65 18.32
C ALA A 89 -9.58 4.37 18.39
N ASP A 90 -9.65 5.52 19.07
CA ASP A 90 -10.85 6.35 19.26
C ASP A 90 -11.17 7.31 18.10
N GLN A 91 -10.34 7.38 17.05
CA GLN A 91 -10.63 8.19 15.86
C GLN A 91 -11.22 7.40 14.69
N VAL A 92 -11.87 6.25 14.95
CA VAL A 92 -12.76 5.64 13.96
C VAL A 92 -13.97 6.55 13.78
N ARG A 93 -13.91 7.45 12.80
CA ARG A 93 -15.09 8.18 12.35
C ARG A 93 -16.10 7.16 11.86
N SER A 94 -17.29 7.19 12.45
CA SER A 94 -18.46 6.49 11.93
C SER A 94 -18.60 6.81 10.45
N PHE A 95 -18.49 5.81 9.59
CA PHE A 95 -18.90 5.93 8.21
C PHE A 95 -20.43 5.93 8.22
N GLN A 96 -21.04 7.12 8.22
CA GLN A 96 -22.46 7.29 7.91
C GLN A 96 -22.69 7.19 6.41
#